data_AF-A0A7W1I3V8-F1
#
_entry.id   AF-A0A7W1I3V8-F1
#
_cell.length_a   1.000
_cell.length_b   1.000
_cell.length_c   1.000
_cell.angle_alpha   90.00
_cell.angle_beta   90.00
_cell.angle_gamma   90.00
#
_symmetry.space_group_name_H-M   'P 1'
#
loop_
_entity.id
_entity.type
_entity.pdbx_description
1 polymer ?
#
loop_
_entity_poly.entity_id
_entity_poly.type
_entity_poly.pdbx_seq_one_letter_code
_entity_poly.pdbx_strand_id
1 'polypeptide(L)'
;MLIATARSTMVVADAGARAEAAERMAQWIAVGLAILVGMVSTLQVAMLAAMGRGRGPAEGVWVSMLGTLTGLAILVLLSELRLLRGGPTLATPFDRPLVLVSVIAIAGMLLTLAVQGNAPGFAMTGLLALPFLFGATVLGPRLGIGLFLGAVIAGQLIAGVVFDHYGFFGAPPHPIDLTRVIGVAALLIGVALIRGVK
;
A
#
# COMPACT_ATOMS: atom_id res chain seq x y z
N MET A 1 -10.56 -11.40 53.61
CA MET A 1 -10.77 -10.15 52.86
C MET A 1 -9.50 -9.70 52.12
N LEU A 2 -8.36 -9.52 52.80
CA LEU A 2 -7.06 -9.15 52.19
C LEU A 2 -6.58 -10.03 51.02
N ILE A 3 -6.75 -11.35 51.10
CA ILE A 3 -6.31 -12.29 50.04
C ILE A 3 -7.15 -12.16 48.75
N ALA A 4 -8.44 -11.84 48.87
CA ALA A 4 -9.33 -11.64 47.72
C ALA A 4 -8.99 -10.33 46.99
N THR A 5 -8.71 -9.26 47.74
CA THR A 5 -8.27 -7.97 47.19
C THR A 5 -6.92 -8.06 46.48
N ALA A 6 -5.96 -8.80 47.04
CA ALA A 6 -4.65 -9.04 46.40
C ALA A 6 -4.76 -9.88 45.12
N ARG A 7 -5.66 -10.86 45.09
CA ARG A 7 -5.90 -11.67 43.89
C ARG A 7 -6.58 -10.85 42.78
N SER A 8 -7.52 -9.97 43.12
CA SER A 8 -8.17 -9.08 42.13
C SER A 8 -7.21 -8.03 41.57
N THR A 9 -6.32 -7.44 42.37
CA THR A 9 -5.32 -6.47 41.87
C THR A 9 -4.29 -7.14 40.97
N MET A 10 -3.87 -8.37 41.27
CA MET A 10 -2.95 -9.13 40.43
C MET A 10 -3.56 -9.50 39.06
N VAL A 11 -4.85 -9.86 39.01
CA VAL A 11 -5.56 -10.15 37.75
C VAL A 11 -5.73 -8.90 36.89
N VAL A 12 -6.03 -7.74 37.50
CA VAL A 12 -6.14 -6.46 36.77
C VAL A 12 -4.77 -6.02 36.24
N ALA A 13 -3.70 -6.20 37.01
CA ALA A 13 -2.34 -5.90 36.56
C ALA A 13 -1.87 -6.78 35.39
N ASP A 14 -2.15 -8.09 35.44
CA ASP A 14 -1.84 -9.02 34.34
C ASP A 14 -2.69 -8.72 33.09
N ALA A 15 -3.96 -8.36 33.26
CA ALA A 15 -4.82 -7.93 32.15
C ALA A 15 -4.32 -6.62 31.48
N GLY A 16 -3.89 -5.64 32.28
CA GLY A 16 -3.31 -4.39 31.79
C GLY A 16 -2.01 -4.61 31.00
N ALA A 17 -1.08 -5.38 31.55
CA ALA A 17 0.18 -5.70 30.88
C ALA A 17 -0.03 -6.44 29.55
N ARG A 18 -1.00 -7.36 29.49
CA ARG A 18 -1.38 -8.06 28.24
C ARG A 18 -2.01 -7.12 27.22
N ALA A 19 -2.83 -6.17 27.65
CA ALA A 19 -3.43 -5.18 26.76
C ALA A 19 -2.36 -4.25 26.15
N GLU A 20 -1.43 -3.76 26.97
CA GLU A 20 -0.29 -2.95 26.51
C GLU A 20 0.60 -3.72 25.52
N ALA A 21 0.90 -4.99 25.82
CA ALA A 21 1.67 -5.84 24.92
C ALA A 21 0.96 -6.05 23.57
N ALA A 22 -0.36 -6.27 23.59
CA ALA A 22 -1.17 -6.43 22.38
C ALA A 22 -1.21 -5.15 21.55
N GLU A 23 -1.35 -3.99 22.19
CA GLU A 23 -1.34 -2.69 21.52
C GLU A 23 0.01 -2.39 20.86
N ARG A 24 1.11 -2.65 21.58
CA ARG A 24 2.47 -2.52 21.03
C ARG A 24 2.68 -3.44 19.82
N MET A 25 2.20 -4.69 19.89
CA MET A 25 2.28 -5.63 18.78
C MET A 25 1.45 -5.17 17.58
N ALA A 26 0.22 -4.69 17.81
CA ALA A 26 -0.65 -4.17 16.76
C ALA A 26 -0.02 -2.97 16.02
N GLN A 27 0.66 -2.07 16.75
CA GLN A 27 1.38 -0.96 16.15
C GLN A 27 2.58 -1.42 15.31
N TRP A 28 3.37 -2.39 15.79
CA TRP A 28 4.48 -2.96 15.00
C TRP A 28 3.98 -3.63 13.72
N ILE A 29 2.85 -4.34 13.81
CA ILE A 29 2.18 -4.92 12.63
C ILE A 29 1.76 -3.79 11.67
N ALA A 30 1.18 -2.70 12.16
CA ALA A 30 0.79 -1.55 11.33
C ALA A 30 1.99 -0.89 10.62
N VAL A 31 3.13 -0.75 11.30
CA VAL A 31 4.38 -0.28 10.68
C VAL A 31 4.87 -1.25 9.61
N GLY A 32 4.85 -2.56 9.90
CA GLY A 32 5.21 -3.60 8.93
C GLY A 32 4.32 -3.57 7.69
N LEU A 33 3.01 -3.37 7.87
CA LEU A 33 2.06 -3.21 6.77
C LEU A 33 2.34 -1.94 5.94
N ALA A 34 2.72 -0.83 6.57
CA ALA A 34 3.09 0.40 5.86
C ALA A 34 4.36 0.20 5.01
N ILE A 35 5.36 -0.53 5.52
CA ILE A 35 6.55 -0.93 4.75
C ILE A 35 6.15 -1.79 3.55
N LEU A 36 5.29 -2.79 3.74
CA LEU A 36 4.80 -3.64 2.65
C LEU A 36 4.05 -2.84 1.59
N VAL A 37 3.20 -1.89 1.99
CA VAL A 37 2.56 -0.93 1.08
C VAL A 37 3.61 -0.19 0.24
N GLY A 38 4.69 0.28 0.87
CA GLY A 38 5.80 0.92 0.16
C GLY A 38 6.47 0.01 -0.87
N MET A 39 6.72 -1.25 -0.53
CA MET A 39 7.32 -2.21 -1.47
C MET A 39 6.42 -2.43 -2.70
N VAL A 40 5.10 -2.55 -2.49
CA VAL A 40 4.13 -2.66 -3.59
C VAL A 40 4.10 -1.39 -4.45
N SER A 41 4.18 -0.20 -3.83
CA SER A 41 4.27 1.06 -4.58
C SER A 41 5.54 1.13 -5.43
N THR A 42 6.67 0.61 -4.96
CA THR A 42 7.89 0.54 -5.79
C THR A 42 7.74 -0.44 -6.95
N LEU A 43 7.05 -1.57 -6.75
CA LEU A 43 6.74 -2.49 -7.84
C LEU A 43 5.92 -1.80 -8.93
N GLN A 44 4.90 -1.03 -8.53
CA GLN A 44 4.13 -0.20 -9.45
C GLN A 44 5.03 0.78 -10.23
N VAL A 45 5.88 1.53 -9.52
CA VAL A 45 6.80 2.51 -10.16
C VAL A 45 7.76 1.83 -11.14
N ALA A 46 8.31 0.67 -10.77
CA ALA A 46 9.22 -0.08 -11.63
C ALA A 46 8.52 -0.56 -12.92
N MET A 47 7.27 -1.02 -12.81
CA MET A 47 6.47 -1.42 -13.96
C MET A 47 6.12 -0.22 -14.86
N LEU A 48 5.78 0.95 -14.28
CA LEU A 48 5.56 2.18 -15.05
C LEU A 48 6.83 2.61 -15.79
N ALA A 49 7.98 2.57 -15.12
CA ALA A 49 9.27 2.90 -15.71
C ALA A 49 9.61 1.95 -16.87
N ALA A 50 9.27 0.67 -16.76
CA ALA A 50 9.45 -0.31 -17.82
C ALA A 50 8.60 -0.02 -19.07
N MET A 51 7.31 0.27 -18.88
CA MET A 51 6.43 0.69 -19.99
C MET A 51 6.93 1.99 -20.64
N GLY A 52 7.38 2.94 -19.83
CA GLY A 52 7.91 4.22 -20.30
C GLY A 52 9.11 4.12 -21.23
N ARG A 53 9.97 3.09 -21.05
CA ARG A 53 11.14 2.86 -21.91
C ARG A 53 10.77 2.41 -23.32
N GLY A 54 9.71 1.63 -23.48
CA GLY A 54 9.34 1.04 -24.77
C GLY A 54 8.51 1.96 -25.65
N ARG A 55 7.56 2.69 -25.05
CA ARG A 55 6.49 3.37 -25.79
C ARG A 55 6.20 4.79 -25.30
N GLY A 56 7.06 5.29 -24.42
CA GLY A 56 7.00 6.64 -23.87
C GLY A 56 6.27 6.73 -22.53
N PRO A 57 6.57 7.76 -21.72
CA PRO A 57 6.07 7.87 -20.35
C PRO A 57 4.54 8.02 -20.26
N ALA A 58 3.92 8.60 -21.30
CA ALA A 58 2.46 8.81 -21.33
C ALA A 58 1.68 7.50 -21.33
N GLU A 59 2.18 6.44 -21.98
CA GLU A 59 1.48 5.16 -22.06
C GLU A 59 1.41 4.47 -20.69
N GLY A 60 2.51 4.45 -19.95
CA GLY A 60 2.53 3.87 -18.60
C GLY A 60 1.58 4.58 -17.63
N VAL A 61 1.52 5.92 -17.72
CA VAL A 61 0.56 6.73 -16.94
C VAL A 61 -0.88 6.39 -17.34
N TRP A 62 -1.17 6.30 -18.64
CA TRP A 62 -2.50 5.99 -19.15
C TRP A 62 -2.98 4.60 -18.70
N VAL A 63 -2.13 3.58 -18.83
CA VAL A 63 -2.42 2.21 -18.36
C VAL A 63 -2.66 2.20 -16.84
N SER A 64 -1.81 2.89 -16.06
CA SER A 64 -1.98 2.96 -14.61
C SER A 64 -3.29 3.65 -14.24
N MET A 65 -3.65 4.75 -14.91
CA MET A 65 -4.86 5.50 -14.63
C MET A 65 -6.12 4.65 -14.89
N LEU A 66 -6.18 3.98 -16.05
CA LEU A 66 -7.29 3.09 -16.40
C LEU A 66 -7.38 1.88 -15.46
N GLY A 67 -6.24 1.30 -15.08
CA GLY A 67 -6.20 0.19 -14.13
C GLY A 67 -6.69 0.60 -12.73
N THR A 68 -6.25 1.75 -12.22
CA THR A 68 -6.72 2.27 -10.92
C THR A 68 -8.20 2.58 -10.95
N LEU A 69 -8.69 3.23 -12.02
CA LEU A 69 -10.11 3.56 -12.19
C LEU A 69 -10.97 2.29 -12.23
N THR A 70 -10.57 1.30 -13.02
CA THR A 70 -11.26 0.00 -13.13
C THR A 70 -11.27 -0.71 -11.78
N GLY A 71 -10.14 -0.76 -11.08
CA GLY A 71 -10.02 -1.39 -9.76
C GLY A 71 -10.88 -0.73 -8.70
N LEU A 72 -10.87 0.59 -8.60
CA LEU A 72 -11.73 1.33 -7.67
C LEU A 72 -13.21 1.11 -8.01
N ALA A 73 -13.59 1.19 -9.28
CA ALA A 73 -14.99 0.98 -9.69
C ALA A 73 -15.47 -0.43 -9.35
N ILE A 74 -14.63 -1.47 -9.51
CA ILE A 74 -14.93 -2.84 -9.07
C ILE A 74 -15.14 -2.89 -7.55
N LEU A 75 -14.24 -2.32 -6.76
CA LEU A 75 -14.36 -2.35 -5.30
C LEU A 75 -15.64 -1.65 -4.81
N VAL A 76 -15.96 -0.51 -5.40
CA VAL A 76 -17.20 0.22 -5.13
C VAL A 76 -18.41 -0.63 -5.52
N LEU A 77 -18.42 -1.23 -6.71
CA LEU A 77 -19.52 -2.09 -7.16
C LEU A 77 -19.73 -3.29 -6.22
N LEU A 78 -18.65 -3.93 -5.78
CA LEU A 78 -18.73 -5.04 -4.82
C LEU A 78 -19.31 -4.59 -3.48
N SER A 79 -19.03 -3.35 -3.06
CA SER A 79 -19.62 -2.78 -1.84
C SER A 79 -21.11 -2.46 -1.99
N GLU A 80 -21.53 -1.97 -3.16
CA GLU A 80 -22.93 -1.69 -3.46
C GLU A 80 -23.76 -2.98 -3.57
N LEU A 81 -23.17 -4.03 -4.15
CA LEU A 81 -23.75 -5.38 -4.19
C LEU A 81 -23.76 -6.08 -2.81
N ARG A 82 -23.35 -5.39 -1.74
CA ARG A 82 -23.25 -5.88 -0.36
C ARG A 82 -22.35 -7.12 -0.21
N LEU A 83 -21.46 -7.36 -1.19
CA LEU A 83 -20.43 -8.39 -1.10
C LEU A 83 -19.27 -7.94 -0.22
N LEU A 84 -19.06 -6.62 -0.11
CA LEU A 84 -18.15 -6.00 0.85
C LEU A 84 -18.94 -5.16 1.86
N ARG A 85 -18.59 -5.25 3.14
CA ARG A 85 -19.20 -4.44 4.20
C ARG A 85 -18.53 -3.07 4.27
N GLY A 86 -19.32 -2.01 4.46
CA GLY A 86 -18.81 -0.65 4.68
C GLY A 86 -18.46 0.13 3.42
N GLY A 87 -19.24 -0.01 2.35
CA GLY A 87 -19.08 0.76 1.11
C GLY A 87 -19.23 2.28 1.30
N PRO A 88 -18.60 3.09 0.45
CA PRO A 88 -18.75 4.54 0.47
C PRO A 88 -20.19 4.94 0.09
N THR A 89 -20.76 5.92 0.78
CA THR A 89 -22.03 6.53 0.38
C THR A 89 -21.78 7.49 -0.77
N LEU A 90 -22.14 7.09 -1.99
CA LEU A 90 -21.94 7.89 -3.19
C LEU A 90 -23.17 8.71 -3.55
N ALA A 91 -22.94 9.87 -4.16
CA ALA A 91 -24.01 10.70 -4.69
C ALA A 91 -24.53 10.12 -6.02
N THR A 92 -25.82 10.32 -6.31
CA THR A 92 -26.40 9.97 -7.60
C THR A 92 -25.66 10.69 -8.73
N PRO A 93 -25.24 10.00 -9.81
CA PRO A 93 -25.66 8.66 -10.23
C PRO A 93 -24.66 7.53 -9.91
N PHE A 94 -23.61 7.78 -9.12
CA PHE A 94 -22.53 6.82 -8.85
C PHE A 94 -22.91 5.72 -7.85
N ASP A 95 -24.04 5.89 -7.15
CA ASP A 95 -24.71 4.88 -6.34
C ASP A 95 -25.33 3.76 -7.19
N ARG A 96 -25.61 4.02 -8.48
CA ARG A 96 -26.27 3.02 -9.33
C ARG A 96 -25.27 1.98 -9.85
N PRO A 97 -25.54 0.67 -9.64
CA PRO A 97 -24.63 -0.38 -10.10
C PRO A 97 -24.46 -0.38 -11.63
N LEU A 98 -25.48 0.02 -12.39
CA LEU A 98 -25.38 0.14 -13.85
C LEU A 98 -24.34 1.18 -14.30
N VAL A 99 -24.21 2.30 -13.58
CA VAL A 99 -23.21 3.33 -13.89
C VAL A 99 -21.82 2.78 -13.60
N LEU A 100 -21.64 2.12 -12.46
CA LEU A 100 -20.36 1.49 -12.12
C LEU A 100 -19.97 0.40 -13.12
N VAL A 101 -20.91 -0.46 -13.54
CA VAL A 101 -20.68 -1.48 -14.57
C VAL A 101 -20.29 -0.82 -15.90
N SER A 102 -20.94 0.28 -16.30
CA SER A 102 -20.57 1.00 -17.52
C SER A 102 -19.16 1.59 -17.44
N VAL A 103 -18.77 2.13 -16.28
CA VAL A 103 -17.41 2.65 -16.04
C VAL A 103 -16.39 1.52 -16.11
N ILE A 104 -16.67 0.37 -15.47
CA ILE A 104 -15.80 -0.81 -15.51
C ILE A 104 -15.67 -1.33 -16.93
N ALA A 105 -16.77 -1.40 -17.69
CA ALA A 105 -16.75 -1.87 -19.07
C ALA A 105 -15.92 -0.95 -19.97
N ILE A 106 -16.12 0.37 -19.88
CA ILE A 106 -15.38 1.35 -20.68
C ILE A 106 -13.91 1.38 -20.27
N ALA A 107 -13.61 1.56 -18.98
CA ALA A 107 -12.23 1.65 -18.49
C ALA A 107 -11.47 0.33 -18.70
N GLY A 108 -12.13 -0.81 -18.46
CA GLY A 108 -11.58 -2.14 -18.72
C GLY A 108 -11.30 -2.39 -20.20
N MET A 109 -12.23 -2.02 -21.08
CA MET A 109 -12.01 -2.10 -22.53
C MET A 109 -10.81 -1.24 -22.94
N LEU A 110 -10.78 0.04 -22.53
CA LEU A 110 -9.66 0.93 -22.82
C LEU A 110 -8.34 0.41 -22.24
N LEU A 111 -8.36 -0.22 -21.05
CA LEU A 111 -7.18 -0.82 -20.44
C LEU A 111 -6.68 -1.99 -21.27
N THR A 112 -7.57 -2.88 -21.72
CA THR A 112 -7.19 -4.01 -22.58
C THR A 112 -6.58 -3.52 -23.89
N LEU A 113 -7.14 -2.47 -24.49
CA LEU A 113 -6.58 -1.83 -25.69
C LEU A 113 -5.22 -1.17 -25.41
N ALA A 114 -5.07 -0.45 -24.29
CA ALA A 114 -3.84 0.24 -23.91
C ALA A 114 -2.68 -0.71 -23.61
N VAL A 115 -2.98 -1.93 -23.15
CA VAL A 115 -1.96 -2.96 -22.88
C VAL A 115 -1.60 -3.75 -24.15
N GLN A 116 -2.32 -3.57 -25.28
CA GLN A 116 -2.00 -4.27 -26.52
C GLN A 116 -0.58 -3.95 -26.99
N GLY A 117 0.25 -4.99 -27.08
CA GLY A 117 1.66 -4.88 -27.44
C GLY A 117 2.62 -4.78 -26.25
N ASN A 118 2.13 -4.75 -25.01
CA ASN A 118 2.90 -4.99 -23.79
C ASN A 118 2.59 -6.38 -23.23
N ALA A 119 3.39 -6.86 -22.27
CA ALA A 119 3.07 -8.08 -21.55
C ALA A 119 1.73 -7.91 -20.79
N PRO A 120 0.82 -8.91 -20.80
CA PRO A 120 -0.48 -8.81 -20.11
C PRO A 120 -0.36 -8.46 -18.62
N GLY A 121 0.77 -8.83 -18.00
CA GLY A 121 1.09 -8.48 -16.62
C GLY A 121 1.19 -6.99 -16.34
N PHE A 122 1.30 -6.11 -17.33
CA PHE A 122 1.29 -4.66 -17.09
C PHE A 122 -0.11 -4.10 -16.80
N ALA A 123 -1.19 -4.84 -17.08
CA ALA A 123 -2.55 -4.40 -16.77
C ALA A 123 -2.80 -4.23 -15.27
N MET A 124 -2.12 -5.03 -14.43
CA MET A 124 -2.26 -4.97 -12.96
C MET A 124 -1.56 -3.76 -12.33
N THR A 125 -0.77 -2.99 -13.08
CA THR A 125 -0.05 -1.80 -12.55
C THR A 125 -0.96 -0.79 -11.87
N GLY A 126 -2.15 -0.54 -12.41
CA GLY A 126 -3.12 0.36 -11.78
C GLY A 126 -3.72 -0.18 -10.48
N LEU A 127 -3.87 -1.50 -10.35
CA LEU A 127 -4.35 -2.12 -9.10
C LEU A 127 -3.34 -2.01 -7.97
N LEU A 128 -2.04 -1.95 -8.29
CA LEU A 128 -0.96 -1.79 -7.31
C LEU A 128 -0.97 -0.41 -6.62
N ALA A 129 -1.73 0.57 -7.14
CA ALA A 129 -1.93 1.86 -6.48
C ALA A 129 -2.87 1.77 -5.27
N LEU A 130 -3.79 0.80 -5.26
CA LEU A 130 -4.86 0.70 -4.28
C LEU A 130 -4.34 0.48 -2.84
N PRO A 131 -3.36 -0.42 -2.58
CA PRO A 131 -2.82 -0.61 -1.24
C PRO A 131 -2.29 0.67 -0.59
N PHE A 132 -1.71 1.59 -1.37
CA PHE A 132 -1.27 2.89 -0.84
C PHE A 132 -2.46 3.76 -0.42
N LEU A 133 -3.49 3.86 -1.26
CA LEU A 133 -4.69 4.64 -0.96
C LEU A 133 -5.39 4.11 0.31
N PHE A 134 -5.61 2.80 0.39
CA PHE A 134 -6.20 2.17 1.58
C PHE A 134 -5.28 2.29 2.80
N GLY A 135 -3.99 2.02 2.63
CA GLY A 135 -2.99 2.15 3.71
C GLY A 135 -2.96 3.55 4.30
N ALA A 136 -3.00 4.60 3.48
CA ALA A 136 -3.02 5.97 3.95
C ALA A 136 -4.26 6.29 4.80
N THR A 137 -5.43 5.76 4.43
CA THR A 137 -6.68 5.97 5.20
C THR A 137 -6.77 5.15 6.48
N VAL A 138 -6.24 3.92 6.50
CA VAL A 138 -6.37 3.00 7.65
C VAL A 138 -5.19 3.12 8.61
N LEU A 139 -3.97 3.17 8.08
CA LEU A 139 -2.73 3.20 8.88
C LEU A 139 -2.31 4.62 9.22
N GLY A 140 -2.60 5.61 8.36
CA GLY A 140 -2.25 7.01 8.58
C GLY A 140 -2.76 7.56 9.93
N PRO A 141 -4.07 7.44 10.25
CA PRO A 141 -4.59 7.87 11.55
C PRO A 141 -4.06 7.08 12.75
N ARG A 142 -3.64 5.82 12.55
CA ARG A 142 -3.15 4.93 13.62
C ARG A 142 -1.68 5.16 13.96
N LEU A 143 -0.86 5.47 12.96
CA LEU A 143 0.59 5.64 13.10
C LEU A 143 0.98 7.13 13.22
N GLY A 144 0.13 8.05 12.77
CA GLY A 144 0.50 9.43 12.49
C GLY A 144 1.13 9.56 11.10
N ILE A 145 0.89 10.70 10.44
CA ILE A 145 1.29 10.94 9.05
C ILE A 145 2.80 10.77 8.85
N GLY A 146 3.62 11.32 9.75
CA GLY A 146 5.08 11.25 9.66
C GLY A 146 5.62 9.82 9.71
N LEU A 147 5.16 9.01 10.66
CA LEU A 147 5.58 7.62 10.81
C LEU A 147 5.07 6.76 9.64
N PHE A 148 3.82 6.95 9.21
CA PHE A 148 3.26 6.24 8.06
C PHE A 148 4.07 6.51 6.78
N LEU A 149 4.28 7.78 6.42
CA LEU A 149 5.04 8.13 5.23
C LEU A 149 6.49 7.67 5.33
N GLY A 150 7.12 7.82 6.50
CA GLY A 150 8.47 7.32 6.74
C GLY A 150 8.58 5.81 6.52
N ALA A 151 7.64 5.02 7.06
CA ALA A 151 7.60 3.57 6.88
C ALA A 151 7.35 3.17 5.41
N VAL A 152 6.46 3.87 4.70
CA VAL A 152 6.23 3.64 3.26
C VAL A 152 7.50 3.93 2.46
N ILE A 153 8.15 5.07 2.68
CA ILE A 153 9.39 5.44 1.97
C ILE A 153 10.49 4.42 2.27
N ALA A 154 10.60 3.94 3.50
CA ALA A 154 11.54 2.87 3.86
C ALA A 154 11.30 1.61 3.03
N GLY A 155 10.05 1.14 2.96
CA GLY A 155 9.67 0.00 2.12
C GLY A 155 9.97 0.25 0.64
N GLN A 156 9.72 1.47 0.17
CA GLN A 156 9.98 1.84 -1.22
C GLN A 156 11.45 1.74 -1.58
N LEU A 157 12.33 2.25 -0.72
CA LEU A 157 13.78 2.24 -0.94
C LEU A 157 14.38 0.84 -0.83
N ILE A 158 13.91 0.04 0.14
CA ILE A 158 14.35 -1.37 0.27
C ILE A 158 14.03 -2.14 -1.02
N ALA A 159 12.78 -2.07 -1.48
CA ALA A 159 12.38 -2.71 -2.73
C ALA A 159 13.12 -2.12 -3.93
N GLY A 160 13.36 -0.80 -3.95
CA GLY A 160 14.03 -0.12 -5.05
C GLY A 160 15.47 -0.59 -5.23
N VAL A 161 16.23 -0.71 -4.13
CA VAL A 161 17.60 -1.24 -4.16
C VAL A 161 17.62 -2.68 -4.68
N VAL A 162 16.67 -3.51 -4.25
CA VAL A 162 16.55 -4.90 -4.72
C VAL A 162 16.25 -4.94 -6.23
N PHE A 163 15.28 -4.16 -6.70
CA PHE A 163 14.90 -4.14 -8.12
C PHE A 163 16.00 -3.57 -9.01
N ASP A 164 16.68 -2.53 -8.56
CA ASP A 164 17.82 -1.93 -9.25
C ASP A 164 18.99 -2.92 -9.36
N HIS A 165 19.25 -3.70 -8.31
CA HIS A 165 20.34 -4.69 -8.30
C HIS A 165 20.12 -5.80 -9.32
N TYR A 166 18.91 -6.38 -9.33
CA TYR A 166 18.57 -7.49 -10.21
C TYR A 166 18.13 -7.05 -11.62
N GLY A 167 18.05 -5.74 -11.90
CA GLY A 167 17.61 -5.22 -13.19
C GLY A 167 16.16 -5.59 -13.54
N PHE A 168 15.27 -5.58 -12.54
CA PHE A 168 13.87 -5.98 -12.73
C PHE A 168 13.21 -5.21 -13.89
N PHE A 169 12.36 -5.91 -14.65
CA PHE A 169 11.66 -5.38 -15.82
C PHE A 169 12.60 -4.82 -16.93
N GLY A 170 13.83 -5.33 -17.02
CA GLY A 170 14.80 -4.93 -18.04
C GLY A 170 15.39 -3.54 -17.79
N ALA A 171 15.44 -3.11 -16.53
CA ALA A 171 16.18 -1.91 -16.14
C ALA A 171 17.70 -2.21 -16.21
N PRO A 172 18.54 -1.22 -16.56
CA PRO A 172 19.99 -1.36 -16.44
C PRO A 172 20.33 -1.72 -14.99
N PRO A 173 20.99 -2.87 -14.72
CA PRO A 173 21.28 -3.27 -13.36
C PRO A 173 22.25 -2.26 -12.74
N HIS A 174 21.86 -1.71 -11.60
CA HIS A 174 22.71 -0.84 -10.79
C HIS A 174 23.17 -1.64 -9.58
N PRO A 175 24.47 -2.00 -9.49
CA PRO A 175 24.96 -2.79 -8.37
C PRO A 175 24.70 -2.09 -7.03
N ILE A 176 24.45 -2.88 -6.00
CA ILE A 176 24.29 -2.36 -4.63
C ILE A 176 25.63 -1.76 -4.21
N ASP A 177 25.65 -0.45 -4.01
CA ASP A 177 26.77 0.25 -3.40
C ASP A 177 26.53 0.44 -1.89
N LEU A 178 27.62 0.44 -1.12
CA LEU A 178 27.62 0.61 0.33
C LEU A 178 26.92 1.93 0.73
N THR A 179 27.06 2.97 -0.08
CA THR A 179 26.39 4.26 0.13
C THR A 179 24.86 4.14 0.14
N ARG A 180 24.28 3.33 -0.76
CA ARG A 180 22.82 3.11 -0.82
C ARG A 180 22.34 2.32 0.41
N VAL A 181 23.11 1.32 0.83
CA VAL A 181 22.81 0.54 2.04
C VAL A 181 22.83 1.44 3.28
N ILE A 182 23.84 2.31 3.41
CA ILE A 182 23.92 3.29 4.51
C ILE A 182 22.75 4.26 4.46
N GLY A 183 22.35 4.75 3.28
CA GLY A 183 21.19 5.62 3.12
C GLY A 183 19.88 4.97 3.57
N VAL A 184 19.65 3.70 3.19
CA VAL A 184 18.48 2.93 3.66
C VAL A 184 18.51 2.73 5.18
N ALA A 185 19.67 2.39 5.75
CA ALA A 185 19.83 2.23 7.19
C ALA A 185 19.57 3.53 7.94
N ALA A 186 20.09 4.67 7.46
CA ALA A 186 19.86 5.98 8.04
C ALA A 186 18.37 6.36 8.02
N LEU A 187 17.65 6.03 6.95
CA LEU A 187 16.22 6.29 6.86
C LEU A 187 15.42 5.41 7.83
N LEU A 188 15.76 4.12 7.98
CA LEU A 188 15.15 3.23 8.98
C LEU A 188 15.38 3.74 10.40
N ILE A 189 16.58 4.23 10.70
CA ILE A 189 16.89 4.89 11.98
C ILE A 189 16.01 6.14 12.14
N GLY A 190 15.89 6.98 11.11
CA GLY A 190 15.01 8.15 11.12
C GLY A 190 13.55 7.79 11.43
N VAL A 191 13.01 6.74 10.81
CA VAL A 191 11.65 6.23 11.09
C VAL A 191 11.51 5.76 12.54
N ALA A 192 12.50 5.04 13.06
CA ALA A 192 12.53 4.61 14.46
C ALA A 192 12.60 5.79 15.44
N LEU A 193 13.33 6.85 15.09
CA LEU A 193 13.43 8.08 15.89
C LEU A 193 12.13 8.90 15.87
N ILE A 194 11.50 9.06 14.70
CA ILE A 194 10.22 9.78 14.53
C ILE A 194 9.11 9.13 15.37
N ARG A 195 9.10 7.79 15.44
CA ARG A 195 8.19 7.06 16.34
C ARG A 195 8.38 7.45 17.80
N GLY A 196 9.59 7.85 18.19
CA GLY A 196 10.01 8.02 19.57
C GLY A 196 10.42 6.67 20.17
N VAL A 197 11.64 6.62 20.69
CA VAL A 197 12.11 5.53 21.56
C VAL A 197 11.52 5.79 22.95
N LYS A 198 10.22 5.51 23.12
CA LYS A 198 9.55 5.48 24.42
C LYS A 198 8.65 4.26 24.48
#